data_AF-A0A4R9PXV2-F1
#
_entry.id   AF-A0A4R9PXV2-F1
#
_cell.length_a   1.000
_cell.length_b   1.000
_cell.length_c   1.000
_cell.angle_alpha   90.00
_cell.angle_beta   90.00
_cell.angle_gamma   90.00
#
_symmetry.space_group_name_H-M   'P 1'
#
loop_
_entity.id
_entity.type
_entity.pdbx_description
1 polymer ?
#
loop_
_entity_poly.entity_id
_entity_poly.type
_entity_poly.pdbx_seq_one_letter_code
_entity_poly.pdbx_strand_id
1 'polypeptide(L)'
;DVCASDLVGTYGTLHLNSDGSYSYTLDNGLASVQQLAEGATVTDVFSYTNADNHGGSSSANLTITITGTNDAPVAVADAAAVKEDTNTLADPNPVSGNVLSNDTDVDNGDTHSVSAVNGSAGNVGNDLVGT
;
A
#
# COMPACT_ATOMS: atom_id res chain seq x y z
N ASP A 1 40.54 2.76 -3.42
CA ASP A 1 39.78 1.67 -4.06
C ASP A 1 38.56 1.33 -3.22
N VAL A 2 37.36 1.48 -3.77
CA VAL A 2 36.11 1.07 -3.09
C VAL A 2 35.89 -0.39 -3.49
N CYS A 3 35.92 -1.35 -2.56
CA CYS A 3 35.49 -2.70 -2.91
C CYS A 3 33.98 -2.70 -3.17
N ALA A 4 33.50 -3.50 -4.12
CA ALA A 4 32.07 -3.68 -4.32
C ALA A 4 31.40 -4.08 -2.98
N SER A 5 30.32 -3.39 -2.63
CA SER A 5 29.67 -3.54 -1.32
C SER A 5 28.16 -3.44 -1.42
N ASP A 6 27.47 -4.28 -0.64
CA ASP A 6 26.04 -4.19 -0.40
C ASP A 6 25.81 -3.36 0.86
N LEU A 7 25.07 -2.26 0.72
CA LEU A 7 24.65 -1.41 1.82
C LEU A 7 23.15 -1.64 2.02
N VAL A 8 22.79 -2.21 3.17
CA VAL A 8 21.39 -2.41 3.56
C VAL A 8 20.82 -1.09 4.07
N GLY A 9 19.81 -0.58 3.37
CA GLY A 9 19.03 0.61 3.74
C GLY A 9 17.80 0.26 4.56
N THR A 10 16.93 1.25 4.76
CA THR A 10 15.67 1.08 5.49
C THR A 10 14.62 0.41 4.62
N TYR A 11 14.58 0.74 3.33
CA TYR A 11 13.55 0.32 2.38
C TYR A 11 14.08 -0.64 1.30
N GLY A 12 15.39 -0.80 1.19
CA GLY A 12 16.00 -1.65 0.19
C GLY A 12 17.50 -1.83 0.36
N THR A 13 18.14 -2.47 -0.61
CA THR A 13 19.59 -2.69 -0.62
C THR A 13 20.23 -1.97 -1.80
N LEU A 14 21.28 -1.21 -1.52
CA LEU A 14 22.13 -0.60 -2.52
C LEU A 14 23.34 -1.49 -2.79
N HIS A 15 23.55 -1.88 -4.04
CA HIS A 15 24.79 -2.48 -4.50
C HIS A 15 25.66 -1.39 -5.12
N LEU A 16 26.82 -1.10 -4.51
CA LEU A 16 27.78 -0.11 -5.02
C LEU A 16 29.02 -0.83 -5.56
N ASN A 17 29.31 -0.64 -6.85
CA ASN A 17 30.50 -1.17 -7.51
C ASN A 17 31.74 -0.31 -7.24
N SER A 18 32.92 -0.90 -7.46
CA SER A 18 34.21 -0.21 -7.28
C SER A 18 34.43 0.96 -8.24
N ASP A 19 33.74 0.96 -9.38
CA ASP A 19 33.77 2.05 -10.37
C ASP A 19 32.76 3.17 -10.05
N GLY A 20 32.03 3.06 -8.94
CA GLY A 20 31.03 4.03 -8.49
C GLY A 20 29.66 3.87 -9.14
N SER A 21 29.48 2.93 -10.08
CA SER A 21 28.15 2.55 -10.55
C SER A 21 27.38 1.83 -9.44
N TYR A 22 26.06 1.98 -9.40
CA TYR A 22 25.23 1.37 -8.37
C TYR A 22 23.91 0.84 -8.92
N SER A 23 23.33 -0.12 -8.22
CA SER A 23 21.93 -0.52 -8.37
C SER A 23 21.25 -0.48 -7.01
N TYR A 24 19.96 -0.18 -7.00
CA TYR A 24 19.13 -0.19 -5.80
C TYR A 24 17.98 -1.17 -6.00
N THR A 25 17.81 -2.08 -5.05
CA THR A 25 16.70 -3.02 -5.02
C THR A 25 15.80 -2.68 -3.85
N LEU A 26 14.62 -2.15 -4.16
CA LEU A 26 13.57 -1.90 -3.18
C LEU A 26 13.02 -3.22 -2.63
N ASP A 27 12.84 -3.31 -1.31
CA ASP A 27 12.06 -4.39 -0.72
C ASP A 27 10.57 -4.02 -0.74
N ASN A 28 9.91 -4.37 -1.84
CA ASN A 28 8.48 -4.11 -2.03
C ASN A 28 7.58 -4.98 -1.13
N GLY A 29 8.13 -5.93 -0.38
CA GLY A 29 7.40 -6.70 0.62
C GLY A 29 7.27 -5.99 1.96
N LEU A 30 7.99 -4.88 2.18
CA LEU A 30 7.91 -4.11 3.41
C LEU A 30 6.56 -3.41 3.54
N ALA A 31 5.88 -3.61 4.67
CA ALA A 31 4.61 -2.95 4.97
C ALA A 31 4.71 -1.42 4.87
N SER A 32 5.82 -0.83 5.31
CA SER A 32 6.04 0.62 5.22
C SER A 32 6.20 1.14 3.79
N VAL A 33 6.59 0.28 2.84
CA VAL A 33 6.64 0.61 1.40
C VAL A 33 5.25 0.45 0.78
N GLN A 34 4.56 -0.65 1.11
CA GLN A 34 3.19 -0.93 0.63
C GLN A 34 2.15 0.06 1.18
N GLN A 35 2.42 0.74 2.29
CA GLN A 35 1.52 1.75 2.86
C GLN A 35 1.70 3.16 2.26
N LEU A 36 2.63 3.34 1.31
CA LEU A 36 2.88 4.63 0.69
C LEU A 36 1.80 4.95 -0.36
N ALA A 37 0.83 5.77 0.05
CA ALA A 37 -0.17 6.32 -0.85
C ALA A 37 0.45 7.05 -2.07
N GLU A 38 -0.36 7.24 -3.12
CA GLU A 38 0.08 7.92 -4.35
C GLU A 38 0.77 9.26 -4.08
N GLY A 39 2.02 9.38 -4.52
CA GLY A 39 2.81 10.61 -4.37
C GLY A 39 3.40 10.84 -2.97
N ALA A 40 3.10 9.99 -1.98
CA ALA A 40 3.84 9.97 -0.72
C ALA A 40 5.30 9.58 -0.98
N THR A 41 6.24 10.12 -0.20
CA THR A 41 7.66 9.85 -0.41
C THR A 41 8.37 9.50 0.88
N VAL A 42 9.31 8.56 0.76
CA VAL A 42 10.31 8.25 1.79
C VAL A 42 11.69 8.19 1.15
N THR A 43 12.73 8.30 1.97
CA THR A 43 14.11 8.34 1.48
C THR A 43 14.99 7.34 2.19
N ASP A 44 15.89 6.72 1.42
CA ASP A 44 17.04 6.00 1.94
C ASP A 44 18.32 6.79 1.67
N VAL A 45 19.20 6.89 2.66
CA VAL A 45 20.45 7.65 2.58
C VAL A 45 21.62 6.73 2.86
N PHE A 46 22.53 6.63 1.89
CA PHE A 46 23.72 5.80 1.95
C PHE A 46 24.98 6.67 1.95
N SER A 47 25.79 6.59 3.00
CA SER A 47 27.11 7.23 3.03
C SER A 47 28.17 6.28 2.49
N TYR A 48 28.96 6.74 1.53
CA TYR A 48 30.08 5.98 0.97
C TYR A 48 31.35 6.83 0.91
N THR A 49 32.51 6.17 0.98
CA THR A 49 33.82 6.83 0.96
C THR A 49 34.61 6.42 -0.26
N ASN A 50 34.95 7.40 -1.10
CA ASN A 50 35.85 7.22 -2.23
C ASN A 50 37.28 7.52 -1.79
N ALA A 51 38.18 6.54 -1.93
CA ALA A 51 39.61 6.73 -1.69
C ALA A 51 40.36 6.84 -3.02
N ASP A 52 41.15 7.90 -3.21
CA ASP A 52 42.09 8.00 -4.31
C ASP A 52 43.31 7.10 -4.09
N ASN A 53 44.04 6.77 -5.16
CA ASN A 53 45.24 5.94 -5.09
C ASN A 53 46.47 6.68 -4.55
N HIS A 54 46.31 7.92 -4.06
CA HIS A 54 47.37 8.77 -3.51
C HIS A 54 47.17 9.06 -2.01
N GLY A 55 46.22 8.38 -1.35
CA GLY A 55 45.98 8.46 0.10
C GLY A 55 44.94 9.49 0.55
N GLY A 56 44.29 10.18 -0.38
CA GLY A 56 43.13 11.03 -0.10
C GLY A 56 41.83 10.22 -0.06
N SER A 57 40.92 10.58 0.84
CA SER A 57 39.56 10.02 0.87
C SER A 57 38.52 11.12 0.95
N SER A 58 37.41 10.96 0.22
CA SER A 58 36.24 11.85 0.27
C SER A 58 34.99 11.03 0.53
N SER A 59 34.12 11.52 1.42
CA SER A 59 32.83 10.90 1.70
C SER A 59 31.70 11.64 0.98
N ALA A 60 30.73 10.89 0.48
CA ALA A 60 29.54 11.41 -0.17
C ALA A 60 28.30 10.63 0.27
N ASN A 61 27.13 11.25 0.10
CA ASN A 61 25.84 10.63 0.36
C ASN A 61 25.11 10.37 -0.96
N LEU A 62 24.57 9.17 -1.11
CA LEU A 62 23.60 8.83 -2.14
C LEU A 62 22.21 8.78 -1.48
N THR A 63 21.30 9.60 -1.95
CA THR A 63 19.91 9.62 -1.49
C THR A 63 19.02 8.98 -2.56
N ILE A 64 18.29 7.94 -2.17
CA ILE A 64 17.26 7.30 -3.00
C ILE A 64 15.90 7.77 -2.49
N THR A 65 15.09 8.35 -3.38
CA THR A 65 13.70 8.71 -3.08
C THR A 65 12.77 7.64 -3.61
N ILE A 66 11.94 7.08 -2.73
CA ILE A 66 10.88 6.14 -3.07
C ILE A 66 9.58 6.94 -3.09
N THR A 67 8.83 6.83 -4.19
CA THR A 67 7.51 7.45 -4.34
C THR A 67 6.46 6.36 -4.35
N GLY A 68 5.45 6.50 -3.49
CA GLY A 68 4.30 5.62 -3.40
C GLY A 68 3.39 5.71 -4.62
N THR A 69 2.68 4.63 -4.88
CA THR A 69 1.64 4.49 -5.92
C THR A 69 0.38 4.01 -5.26
N ASN A 70 -0.78 4.35 -5.80
CA ASN A 70 -2.05 3.83 -5.29
C ASN A 70 -2.14 2.32 -5.55
N ASP A 71 -2.32 1.54 -4.50
CA ASP A 71 -2.75 0.15 -4.56
C ASP A 71 -4.28 0.09 -4.72
N ALA A 72 -4.81 -0.96 -5.35
CA ALA A 72 -6.25 -1.08 -5.52
C ALA A 72 -6.89 -1.71 -4.28
N PRO A 73 -8.11 -1.29 -3.88
CA PRO A 73 -8.77 -1.86 -2.73
C PRO A 73 -9.13 -3.32 -2.99
N VAL A 74 -9.06 -4.11 -1.93
CA VAL A 74 -9.45 -5.52 -1.91
C VAL A 74 -10.86 -5.63 -1.36
N ALA A 75 -11.80 -5.94 -2.24
CA ALA A 75 -13.20 -6.15 -1.87
C ALA A 75 -13.45 -7.57 -1.35
N VAL A 76 -14.30 -7.70 -0.33
CA VAL A 76 -14.73 -8.97 0.25
C VAL A 76 -16.25 -9.04 0.25
N ALA A 77 -16.81 -10.10 -0.33
CA ALA A 77 -18.26 -10.25 -0.41
C ALA A 77 -18.90 -10.40 0.97
N ASP A 78 -19.91 -9.58 1.26
CA ASP A 78 -20.78 -9.75 2.41
C ASP A 78 -21.81 -10.86 2.19
N ALA A 79 -22.14 -11.56 3.27
CA ALA A 79 -23.23 -12.52 3.29
C ALA A 79 -24.11 -12.28 4.53
N ALA A 80 -25.42 -12.28 4.30
CA ALA A 80 -26.41 -12.28 5.35
C ALA A 80 -27.51 -13.28 4.99
N ALA A 81 -28.11 -13.88 6.01
CA ALA A 81 -29.20 -14.83 5.85
C ALA A 81 -30.42 -14.32 6.60
N VAL A 82 -31.59 -14.49 5.98
CA VAL A 82 -32.88 -14.21 6.60
C VAL A 82 -33.71 -15.48 6.68
N LYS A 83 -34.53 -15.60 7.72
CA LYS A 83 -35.51 -16.69 7.83
C LYS A 83 -36.79 -16.30 7.10
N GLU A 84 -37.24 -17.17 6.21
CA GLU A 84 -38.43 -16.97 5.37
C GLU A 84 -39.76 -16.89 6.14
N ASP A 85 -39.80 -17.41 7.38
CA ASP A 85 -41.02 -17.56 8.18
C ASP A 85 -41.10 -16.64 9.41
N THR A 86 -40.43 -15.48 9.41
CA THR A 86 -40.70 -14.43 10.41
C THR A 86 -41.96 -13.65 10.03
N ASN A 87 -43.11 -14.33 9.99
CA ASN A 87 -44.41 -13.74 9.66
C ASN A 87 -45.06 -13.04 10.86
N THR A 88 -44.42 -11.99 11.37
CA THR A 88 -45.19 -10.95 12.06
C THR A 88 -44.56 -9.60 11.76
N LEU A 89 -45.39 -8.57 11.52
CA LEU A 89 -45.00 -7.16 11.60
C LEU A 89 -44.33 -6.79 12.94
N ALA A 90 -44.35 -7.70 13.92
CA ALA A 90 -43.73 -7.57 15.23
C ALA A 90 -42.27 -8.09 15.30
N ASP A 91 -41.78 -8.81 14.28
CA ASP A 91 -40.39 -9.29 14.21
C ASP A 91 -39.86 -9.22 12.76
N PRO A 92 -39.72 -8.02 12.19
CA PRO A 92 -39.04 -7.86 10.92
C PRO A 92 -37.58 -8.29 11.09
N ASN A 93 -37.11 -9.19 10.23
CA ASN A 93 -35.71 -9.64 10.18
C ASN A 93 -34.99 -9.04 8.93
N PRO A 94 -34.83 -7.70 8.84
CA PRO A 94 -34.16 -7.07 7.71
C PRO A 94 -32.65 -7.36 7.77
N VAL A 95 -32.04 -7.51 6.60
CA VAL A 95 -30.57 -7.48 6.49
C VAL A 95 -30.12 -6.03 6.64
N SER A 96 -29.29 -5.77 7.64
CA SER A 96 -28.62 -4.48 7.83
C SER A 96 -27.11 -4.69 7.85
N GLY A 97 -26.34 -3.73 7.36
CA GLY A 97 -24.89 -3.77 7.37
C GLY A 97 -24.27 -2.67 6.53
N ASN A 98 -22.94 -2.65 6.49
CA ASN A 98 -22.17 -1.79 5.60
C ASN A 98 -21.21 -2.68 4.81
N VAL A 99 -21.36 -2.67 3.49
CA VAL A 99 -20.58 -3.47 2.55
C VAL A 99 -19.10 -3.12 2.46
N LEU A 100 -18.69 -2.02 3.10
CA LEU A 100 -17.29 -1.59 3.12
C LEU A 100 -16.56 -2.08 4.38
N SER A 101 -17.22 -2.79 5.30
CA SER A 101 -16.67 -3.08 6.64
C SER A 101 -15.57 -4.15 6.65
N ASN A 102 -15.56 -5.00 5.64
CA ASN A 102 -14.60 -6.10 5.43
C ASN A 102 -13.68 -5.86 4.21
N ASP A 103 -13.90 -4.77 3.48
CA ASP A 103 -13.02 -4.30 2.41
C ASP A 103 -11.77 -3.64 3.01
N THR A 104 -10.63 -3.79 2.34
CA THR A 104 -9.35 -3.23 2.81
C THR A 104 -8.55 -2.62 1.67
N ASP A 105 -7.90 -1.50 1.94
CA ASP A 105 -6.81 -0.96 1.13
C ASP A 105 -5.56 -0.85 2.01
N VAL A 106 -4.39 -1.07 1.42
CA VAL A 106 -3.11 -1.05 2.14
C VAL A 106 -2.55 0.38 2.26
N ASP A 107 -2.99 1.31 1.41
CA ASP A 107 -2.52 2.68 1.37
C ASP A 107 -2.91 3.47 2.63
N ASN A 108 -1.96 4.22 3.16
CA ASN A 108 -2.20 5.00 4.36
C ASN A 108 -3.09 6.22 4.07
N GLY A 109 -4.25 6.25 4.73
CA GLY A 109 -5.22 7.35 4.58
C GLY A 109 -6.23 7.14 3.46
N ASP A 110 -6.32 5.92 2.91
CA ASP A 110 -7.32 5.57 1.92
C ASP A 110 -8.77 5.69 2.48
N THR A 111 -9.70 5.89 1.55
CA THR A 111 -11.14 5.92 1.84
C THR A 111 -11.91 5.11 0.81
N HIS A 112 -12.68 4.13 1.26
CA HIS A 112 -13.58 3.38 0.39
C HIS A 112 -14.92 4.10 0.17
N SER A 113 -15.50 3.92 -1.02
CA SER A 113 -16.86 4.38 -1.32
C SER A 113 -17.59 3.42 -2.25
N VAL A 114 -18.91 3.33 -2.10
CA VAL A 114 -19.78 2.57 -3.02
C VAL A 114 -20.36 3.54 -4.04
N SER A 115 -20.10 3.32 -5.32
CA SER A 115 -20.57 4.19 -6.40
C SER A 115 -21.91 3.77 -7.01
N ALA A 116 -22.26 2.48 -6.92
CA ALA A 116 -23.53 1.95 -7.40
C ALA A 116 -23.89 0.62 -6.74
N VAL A 117 -25.17 0.35 -6.58
CA VAL A 117 -25.71 -0.98 -6.25
C VAL A 117 -26.60 -1.42 -7.41
N ASN A 118 -26.35 -2.60 -7.99
CA ASN A 118 -26.98 -3.08 -9.22
C ASN A 118 -26.90 -2.08 -10.39
N GLY A 119 -25.77 -1.39 -10.53
CA GLY A 119 -25.53 -0.42 -11.60
C GLY A 119 -26.23 0.93 -11.44
N SER A 120 -26.93 1.17 -10.33
CA SER A 120 -27.58 2.46 -10.02
C SER A 120 -26.96 3.10 -8.79
N ALA A 121 -26.41 4.31 -8.95
CA ALA A 121 -25.97 5.15 -7.82
C ALA A 121 -27.12 5.50 -6.87
N GLY A 122 -28.35 5.59 -7.40
CA GLY A 122 -29.54 5.86 -6.59
C GLY A 122 -29.91 4.74 -5.62
N ASN A 123 -29.31 3.55 -5.75
CA ASN A 123 -29.54 2.45 -4.83
C ASN A 123 -28.58 2.47 -3.63
N VAL A 124 -27.52 3.28 -3.67
CA VAL A 124 -26.56 3.38 -2.56
C VAL A 124 -27.27 3.95 -1.32
N GLY A 125 -27.16 3.23 -0.19
CA GLY A 125 -27.75 3.63 1.08
C GLY A 125 -29.27 3.43 1.19
N ASN A 126 -29.92 2.88 0.16
CA ASN A 126 -31.32 2.49 0.20
C ASN A 126 -31.47 0.99 0.49
N ASP A 127 -32.59 0.61 1.08
CA ASP A 127 -32.95 -0.80 1.24
C ASP A 127 -33.06 -1.44 -0.15
N LEU A 128 -32.23 -2.46 -0.38
CA LEU A 128 -32.35 -3.27 -1.57
C LEU A 128 -33.52 -4.26 -1.35
N VAL A 129 -34.70 -3.91 -1.85
CA VAL A 129 -35.84 -4.84 -1.86
C VAL A 129 -35.51 -5.97 -2.84
N GLY A 130 -35.20 -7.15 -2.30
CA GLY A 130 -35.05 -8.37 -3.11
C GLY A 130 -36.33 -8.65 -3.89
N THR A 131 -36.19 -9.05 -5.15
CA THR A 131 -37.30 -9.51 -6.00
C THR A 131 -37.81 -10.88 -5.57
#